data_AF-A0A8H4UF32-F1
#
_entry.id   AF-A0A8H4UF32-F1
#
_cell.length_a   1.000
_cell.length_b   1.000
_cell.length_c   1.000
_cell.angle_alpha   90.00
_cell.angle_beta   90.00
_cell.angle_gamma   90.00
#
_symmetry.space_group_name_H-M   'P 1'
#
loop_
_entity.id
_entity.type
_entity.pdbx_description
1 polymer ?
#
loop_
_entity_poly.entity_id
_entity_poly.type
_entity_poly.pdbx_seq_one_letter_code
_entity_poly.pdbx_strand_id
1 'polypeptide(L)'
;MKLSTFVALFLTHAGLSLADPGAPTLTKRTVSSVTKSNNIKTPLPIQPGMVDNCDKFYLVQKGDICAEIADRFAVALDDFRKWNPSVGYTCAKLRANTNVCVGTIGYVPPTSATCFGGKNIKPWGKNKADALAAVQDWCYHKGAAKWFAIDQKKTACFNAPSGAGKFNFSIANPNSKAKSITGKKCKQLLAISLNGCEQAGQGKEQNWVME
;
A
#
# COMPACT_ATOMS: atom_id res chain seq x y z
N MET A 1 18.34 17.04 73.38
CA MET A 1 18.02 18.17 74.27
C MET A 1 17.89 19.41 73.39
N LYS A 2 16.73 20.11 73.47
CA LYS A 2 16.29 21.33 72.73
C LYS A 2 16.01 21.10 71.23
N LEU A 3 14.77 21.00 70.72
CA LEU A 3 13.53 21.80 70.80
C LEU A 3 13.65 23.24 70.24
N SER A 4 12.98 23.48 69.10
CA SER A 4 12.36 24.74 68.60
C SER A 4 11.82 24.43 67.20
N THR A 5 10.57 24.04 67.00
CA THR A 5 9.32 24.82 67.03
C THR A 5 9.39 26.12 66.23
N PHE A 6 8.92 26.09 64.97
CA PHE A 6 8.37 27.28 64.31
C PHE A 6 7.10 26.96 63.51
N VAL A 7 6.01 27.35 64.16
CA VAL A 7 4.68 27.78 63.70
C VAL A 7 4.47 27.91 62.18
N ALA A 8 3.46 27.19 61.68
CA ALA A 8 2.82 27.45 60.41
C ALA A 8 1.93 28.70 60.50
N LEU A 9 2.14 29.66 59.61
CA LEU A 9 1.25 30.80 59.41
C LEU A 9 0.61 30.69 58.01
N PHE A 10 -0.64 30.26 57.97
CA PHE A 10 -1.46 30.33 56.76
C PHE A 10 -1.85 31.79 56.51
N LEU A 11 -1.23 32.41 55.50
CA LEU A 11 -1.70 33.66 54.92
C LEU A 11 -2.44 33.34 53.63
N THR A 12 -3.77 33.36 53.71
CA THR A 12 -4.67 33.39 52.55
C THR A 12 -4.46 34.70 51.81
N HIS A 13 -3.75 34.65 50.68
CA HIS A 13 -3.75 35.73 49.70
C HIS A 13 -4.61 35.31 48.51
N ALA A 14 -5.82 35.87 48.47
CA ALA A 14 -6.50 36.12 47.21
C ALA A 14 -5.64 37.11 46.43
N GLY A 15 -4.87 36.59 45.46
CA GLY A 15 -4.00 37.37 44.58
C GLY A 15 -4.40 37.11 43.14
N LEU A 16 -4.93 38.15 42.50
CA LEU A 16 -5.26 38.21 41.08
C LEU A 16 -4.17 37.58 40.20
N SER A 17 -4.54 36.59 39.40
CA SER A 17 -3.72 36.10 38.30
C SER A 17 -3.65 37.19 37.23
N LEU A 18 -2.51 37.87 37.13
CA LEU A 18 -2.18 38.70 35.98
C LEU A 18 -2.08 37.79 34.75
N ALA A 19 -3.04 37.94 33.83
CA ALA A 19 -2.99 37.29 32.53
C ALA A 19 -1.81 37.85 31.73
N ASP A 20 -0.95 36.96 31.27
CA ASP A 20 0.20 37.22 30.41
C ASP A 20 -0.26 37.56 28.98
N PRO A 21 0.01 38.75 28.43
CA PRO A 21 -0.32 39.08 27.04
C PRO A 21 0.82 38.60 26.13
N GLY A 22 0.94 37.28 25.95
CA GLY A 22 2.04 36.71 25.17
C GLY A 22 1.83 35.32 24.57
N ALA A 23 0.68 34.69 24.75
CA ALA A 23 0.43 33.38 24.14
C ALA A 23 0.01 33.51 22.66
N PRO A 24 0.76 32.95 21.69
CA PRO A 24 0.31 32.92 20.30
C PRO A 24 -0.92 32.00 20.18
N THR A 25 -2.06 32.62 19.92
CA THR A 25 -3.32 31.94 19.64
C THR A 25 -3.15 31.02 18.43
N LEU A 26 -3.23 29.71 18.65
CA LEU A 26 -3.25 28.69 17.59
C LEU A 26 -4.57 28.80 16.82
N THR A 27 -4.59 29.67 15.81
CA THR A 27 -5.71 29.81 14.89
C THR A 27 -5.87 28.50 14.13
N LYS A 28 -6.97 27.78 14.37
CA LYS A 28 -7.38 26.61 13.58
C LYS A 28 -7.57 27.05 12.14
N ARG A 29 -6.53 26.88 11.32
CA ARG A 29 -6.52 27.27 9.92
C ARG A 29 -7.49 26.35 9.17
N THR A 30 -8.64 26.90 8.76
CA THR A 30 -9.52 26.25 7.80
C THR A 30 -8.76 26.19 6.47
N VAL A 31 -8.20 25.01 6.16
CA VAL A 31 -7.48 24.79 4.90
C VAL A 31 -8.51 24.59 3.80
N SER A 32 -8.76 25.64 3.04
CA SER A 32 -9.58 25.61 1.85
C SER A 32 -9.03 24.63 0.80
N SER A 33 -9.95 23.94 0.14
CA SER A 33 -9.75 22.96 -0.93
C SER A 33 -8.74 23.44 -1.98
N VAL A 34 -7.77 22.58 -2.31
CA VAL A 34 -6.98 22.70 -3.54
C VAL A 34 -7.84 22.19 -4.69
N THR A 35 -8.55 23.09 -5.38
CA THR A 35 -9.27 22.74 -6.60
C THR A 35 -8.35 22.89 -7.81
N LYS A 36 -8.03 21.78 -8.48
CA LYS A 36 -7.74 21.80 -9.92
C LYS A 36 -8.34 20.58 -10.66
N SER A 37 -9.28 20.93 -11.54
CA SER A 37 -9.82 20.29 -12.76
C SER A 37 -10.54 18.94 -12.78
N ASN A 38 -10.89 18.27 -11.67
CA ASN A 38 -11.38 16.88 -11.79
C ASN A 38 -12.76 16.59 -11.19
N ASN A 39 -13.51 17.59 -10.69
CA ASN A 39 -14.82 17.45 -10.02
C ASN A 39 -14.87 16.46 -8.83
N ILE A 40 -13.73 15.89 -8.42
CA ILE A 40 -13.62 14.96 -7.30
C ILE A 40 -13.38 15.76 -6.02
N LYS A 41 -14.17 15.46 -4.99
CA LYS A 41 -13.95 16.01 -3.64
C LYS A 41 -12.82 15.25 -2.95
N THR A 42 -11.64 15.84 -2.91
CA THR A 42 -10.48 15.29 -2.19
C THR A 42 -10.67 15.41 -0.67
N PRO A 43 -10.64 14.29 0.09
CA PRO A 43 -10.77 14.33 1.54
C PRO A 43 -9.51 14.92 2.19
N LEU A 44 -9.70 15.77 3.20
CA LEU A 44 -8.63 16.37 3.98
C LEU A 44 -8.44 15.64 5.32
N PRO A 45 -7.24 15.65 5.91
CA PRO A 45 -6.01 16.22 5.35
C PRO A 45 -5.37 15.29 4.32
N ILE A 46 -4.58 15.85 3.41
CA ILE A 46 -3.74 15.09 2.46
C ILE A 46 -2.27 15.34 2.79
N GLN A 47 -1.41 14.38 2.46
CA GLN A 47 0.02 14.67 2.39
C GLN A 47 0.32 15.49 1.13
N PRO A 48 1.25 16.48 1.16
CA PRO A 48 1.63 17.22 -0.03
C PRO A 48 2.05 16.32 -1.19
N GLY A 49 1.93 16.83 -2.42
CA GLY A 49 2.40 16.14 -3.61
C GLY A 49 1.51 14.99 -4.11
N MET A 50 0.42 14.64 -3.41
CA MET A 50 -0.57 13.69 -3.94
C MET A 50 -1.11 14.18 -5.30
N VAL A 51 -1.24 13.28 -6.28
CA VAL A 51 -1.69 13.63 -7.63
C VAL A 51 -3.12 14.18 -7.65
N ASP A 52 -3.37 15.13 -8.56
CA ASP A 52 -4.65 15.82 -8.65
C ASP A 52 -5.77 14.92 -9.22
N ASN A 53 -5.43 13.95 -10.07
CA ASN A 53 -6.38 13.04 -10.72
C ASN A 53 -6.75 11.82 -9.88
N CYS A 54 -6.55 11.89 -8.56
CA CYS A 54 -6.94 10.84 -7.64
C CYS A 54 -8.47 10.74 -7.51
N ASP A 55 -9.04 9.54 -7.66
CA ASP A 55 -10.47 9.27 -7.49
C ASP A 55 -10.79 8.29 -6.36
N LYS A 56 -9.76 7.64 -5.80
CA LYS A 56 -9.88 6.74 -4.66
C LYS A 56 -8.83 7.06 -3.60
N PHE A 57 -9.28 7.25 -2.37
CA PHE A 57 -8.44 7.70 -1.25
C PHE A 57 -8.40 6.67 -0.12
N TYR A 58 -7.29 6.66 0.61
CA TYR A 58 -7.14 5.89 1.84
C TYR A 58 -6.57 6.77 2.94
N LEU A 59 -7.22 6.75 4.12
CA LEU A 59 -6.74 7.43 5.32
C LEU A 59 -5.70 6.55 6.02
N VAL A 60 -4.44 6.97 5.97
CA VAL A 60 -3.32 6.23 6.55
C VAL A 60 -3.48 6.09 8.06
N GLN A 61 -3.42 4.86 8.56
CA GLN A 61 -3.44 4.54 9.98
C GLN A 61 -2.03 4.52 10.56
N LYS A 62 -1.92 4.65 11.88
CA LYS A 62 -0.63 4.51 12.56
C LYS A 62 -0.14 3.06 12.42
N GLY A 63 1.08 2.91 11.88
CA GLY A 63 1.70 1.61 11.66
C GLY A 63 1.56 1.05 10.25
N ASP A 64 0.72 1.65 9.40
CA ASP A 64 0.64 1.25 7.99
C ASP A 64 1.98 1.49 7.28
N ILE A 65 2.30 0.60 6.34
CA ILE A 65 3.38 0.80 5.36
C ILE A 65 2.82 0.83 3.94
N CYS A 66 3.48 1.53 3.02
CA CYS A 66 2.98 1.67 1.64
C CYS A 66 2.70 0.34 0.94
N ALA A 67 3.52 -0.68 1.20
CA ALA A 67 3.36 -1.98 0.58
C ALA A 67 2.00 -2.60 0.94
N GLU A 68 1.63 -2.57 2.22
CA GLU A 68 0.36 -3.09 2.72
C GLU A 68 -0.83 -2.28 2.19
N ILE A 69 -0.71 -0.95 2.12
CA ILE A 69 -1.76 -0.10 1.54
C ILE A 69 -1.92 -0.43 0.05
N ALA A 70 -0.83 -0.44 -0.70
CA ALA A 70 -0.86 -0.72 -2.13
C ALA A 70 -1.47 -2.10 -2.41
N ASP A 71 -1.07 -3.12 -1.64
CA ASP A 71 -1.60 -4.48 -1.74
C ASP A 71 -3.09 -4.53 -1.40
N ARG A 72 -3.54 -3.83 -0.34
CA ARG A 72 -4.97 -3.75 0.05
C ARG A 72 -5.85 -3.22 -1.07
N PHE A 73 -5.33 -2.31 -1.88
CA PHE A 73 -6.07 -1.70 -2.99
C PHE A 73 -5.75 -2.32 -4.36
N ALA A 74 -4.98 -3.41 -4.40
CA ALA A 74 -4.51 -4.04 -5.63
C ALA A 74 -3.79 -3.05 -6.59
N VAL A 75 -3.07 -2.11 -5.99
CA VAL A 75 -2.25 -1.11 -6.68
C VAL A 75 -0.79 -1.54 -6.58
N ALA A 76 -0.01 -1.35 -7.64
CA ALA A 76 1.42 -1.58 -7.53
C ALA A 76 2.08 -0.52 -6.65
N LEU A 77 3.01 -0.93 -5.79
CA LEU A 77 3.74 0.00 -4.94
C LEU A 77 4.37 1.18 -5.70
N ASP A 78 4.85 0.96 -6.93
CA ASP A 78 5.37 2.03 -7.79
C ASP A 78 4.30 3.03 -8.23
N ASP A 79 3.09 2.54 -8.55
CA ASP A 79 1.98 3.40 -8.95
C ASP A 79 1.47 4.17 -7.72
N PHE A 80 1.35 3.51 -6.57
CA PHE A 80 1.07 4.17 -5.29
C PHE A 80 2.09 5.28 -4.99
N ARG A 81 3.40 5.02 -5.13
CA ARG A 81 4.44 6.03 -4.92
C ARG A 81 4.40 7.15 -5.97
N LYS A 82 4.06 6.83 -7.22
CA LYS A 82 3.88 7.82 -8.29
C LYS A 82 2.70 8.74 -7.99
N TRP A 83 1.63 8.21 -7.41
CA TRP A 83 0.46 9.00 -7.02
C TRP A 83 0.66 9.77 -5.70
N ASN A 84 1.63 9.35 -4.88
CA ASN A 84 1.91 9.92 -3.57
C ASN A 84 3.42 10.20 -3.37
N PRO A 85 4.07 11.02 -4.20
CA PRO A 85 5.52 11.18 -4.22
C PRO A 85 6.14 11.57 -2.87
N SER A 86 5.42 12.31 -2.02
CA SER A 86 5.93 12.71 -0.71
C SER A 86 6.12 11.56 0.29
N VAL A 87 5.58 10.36 0.04
CA VAL A 87 5.90 9.17 0.86
C VAL A 87 7.37 8.73 0.68
N GLY A 88 8.01 9.16 -0.41
CA GLY A 88 9.38 8.81 -0.77
C GLY A 88 9.52 7.41 -1.34
N TYR A 89 10.65 7.15 -2.01
CA TYR A 89 10.91 5.84 -2.63
C TYR A 89 10.90 4.70 -1.60
N THR A 90 11.54 4.90 -0.44
CA THR A 90 11.57 3.91 0.65
C THR A 90 10.31 3.89 1.50
N CYS A 91 9.32 4.73 1.20
CA CYS A 91 8.09 4.88 1.98
C CYS A 91 8.27 5.33 3.44
N ALA A 92 9.47 5.77 3.82
CA ALA A 92 9.79 6.23 5.17
C ALA A 92 9.07 7.54 5.57
N LYS A 93 8.47 8.25 4.61
CA LYS A 93 7.78 9.53 4.85
C LYS A 93 6.25 9.39 4.80
N LEU A 94 5.72 8.18 4.85
CA LEU A 94 4.27 7.96 4.96
C LEU A 94 3.76 8.53 6.31
N ARG A 95 2.77 9.42 6.27
CA ARG A 95 2.22 10.10 7.46
C ARG A 95 0.86 9.53 7.83
N ALA A 96 0.73 9.05 9.07
CA ALA A 96 -0.56 8.69 9.64
C ALA A 96 -1.52 9.90 9.69
N ASN A 97 -2.81 9.60 9.69
CA ASN A 97 -3.90 10.58 9.68
C ASN A 97 -3.89 11.53 8.48
N THR A 98 -3.33 11.09 7.35
CA THR A 98 -3.41 11.80 6.06
C THR A 98 -3.97 10.89 4.98
N ASN A 99 -4.69 11.47 4.03
CA ASN A 99 -5.20 10.75 2.87
C ASN A 99 -4.10 10.61 1.83
N VAL A 100 -4.01 9.40 1.27
CA VAL A 100 -3.16 9.04 0.12
C VAL A 100 -4.03 8.53 -1.01
N CYS A 101 -3.53 8.67 -2.22
CA CYS A 101 -4.18 8.19 -3.42
C CYS A 101 -3.96 6.69 -3.62
N VAL A 102 -5.04 5.95 -3.83
CA VAL A 102 -5.04 4.50 -4.08
C VAL A 102 -5.81 4.15 -5.36
N GLY A 103 -6.09 5.15 -6.19
CA GLY A 103 -6.69 5.01 -7.52
C GLY A 103 -6.82 6.37 -8.18
N THR A 104 -6.52 6.44 -9.47
CA THR A 104 -6.70 7.65 -10.29
C THR A 104 -7.83 7.46 -11.29
N ILE A 105 -8.40 8.54 -11.79
CA ILE A 105 -9.44 8.50 -12.84
C ILE A 105 -9.00 7.58 -13.99
N GLY A 106 -9.85 6.61 -14.34
CA GLY A 106 -9.59 5.66 -15.42
C GLY A 106 -8.56 4.58 -15.08
N TYR A 107 -8.05 4.56 -13.85
CA TYR A 107 -7.26 3.44 -13.36
C TYR A 107 -8.18 2.24 -13.19
N VAL A 108 -8.05 1.31 -14.13
CA VAL A 108 -8.61 -0.03 -13.99
C VAL A 108 -7.52 -0.86 -13.30
N PRO A 109 -7.72 -1.30 -12.05
CA PRO A 109 -6.82 -2.26 -11.46
C PRO A 109 -6.77 -3.48 -12.39
N PRO A 110 -5.70 -4.26 -12.41
CA PRO A 110 -5.68 -5.47 -13.21
C PRO A 110 -6.76 -6.44 -12.66
N THR A 111 -7.90 -6.59 -13.36
CA THR A 111 -9.24 -6.74 -12.72
C THR A 111 -9.97 -8.07 -12.93
N SER A 112 -9.30 -9.15 -13.34
CA SER A 112 -9.98 -10.45 -13.20
C SER A 112 -9.00 -11.56 -12.89
N ALA A 113 -9.16 -12.12 -11.69
CA ALA A 113 -8.70 -13.47 -11.40
C ALA A 113 -9.92 -14.39 -11.39
N THR A 114 -9.85 -15.49 -12.12
CA THR A 114 -10.75 -16.62 -11.88
C THR A 114 -10.18 -17.40 -10.71
N CYS A 115 -10.87 -17.41 -9.57
CA CYS A 115 -10.42 -18.16 -8.42
C CYS A 115 -10.71 -19.64 -8.57
N PHE A 116 -9.76 -20.47 -8.14
CA PHE A 116 -9.89 -21.92 -8.12
C PHE A 116 -9.58 -22.45 -6.73
N GLY A 117 -10.32 -23.48 -6.34
CA GLY A 117 -10.12 -24.21 -5.10
C GLY A 117 -9.99 -25.71 -5.35
N GLY A 118 -9.49 -26.43 -4.35
CA GLY A 118 -9.38 -27.88 -4.41
C GLY A 118 -8.88 -28.45 -3.10
N LYS A 119 -9.17 -29.73 -2.83
CA LYS A 119 -8.74 -30.42 -1.59
C LYS A 119 -7.21 -30.40 -1.39
N ASN A 120 -6.45 -30.29 -2.49
CA ASN A 120 -4.99 -30.28 -2.49
C ASN A 120 -4.38 -28.87 -2.55
N ILE A 121 -5.21 -27.82 -2.61
CA ILE A 121 -4.76 -26.42 -2.69
C ILE A 121 -4.95 -25.78 -1.32
N LYS A 122 -3.85 -25.36 -0.69
CA LYS A 122 -3.91 -24.70 0.60
C LYS A 122 -4.26 -23.22 0.43
N PRO A 123 -5.10 -22.65 1.31
CA PRO A 123 -5.31 -21.21 1.35
C PRO A 123 -3.99 -20.45 1.53
N TRP A 124 -3.88 -19.26 0.93
CA TRP A 124 -2.69 -18.42 1.07
C TRP A 124 -2.44 -18.07 2.53
N GLY A 125 -3.47 -17.61 3.25
CA GLY A 125 -3.40 -17.26 4.68
C GLY A 125 -2.13 -16.50 5.04
N LYS A 126 -1.41 -16.99 6.06
CA LYS A 126 -0.12 -16.43 6.51
C LYS A 126 1.01 -16.47 5.47
N ASN A 127 0.91 -17.35 4.47
CA ASN A 127 1.93 -17.51 3.43
C ASN A 127 1.75 -16.49 2.28
N LYS A 128 0.70 -15.67 2.28
CA LYS A 128 0.43 -14.69 1.22
C LYS A 128 1.61 -13.72 1.03
N ALA A 129 2.18 -13.21 2.12
CA ALA A 129 3.32 -12.31 2.06
C ALA A 129 4.56 -12.99 1.45
N ASP A 130 4.84 -14.23 1.85
CA ASP A 130 5.94 -15.02 1.29
C ASP A 130 5.74 -15.31 -0.20
N ALA A 131 4.50 -15.62 -0.60
CA ALA A 131 4.13 -15.84 -1.99
C ALA A 131 4.34 -14.58 -2.83
N LEU A 132 3.93 -13.40 -2.34
CA LEU A 132 4.18 -12.10 -2.98
C LEU A 132 5.68 -11.78 -3.08
N ALA A 133 6.46 -12.12 -2.05
CA ALA A 133 7.92 -11.96 -2.07
C ALA A 133 8.58 -12.88 -3.10
N ALA A 134 8.14 -14.14 -3.18
CA ALA A 134 8.62 -15.10 -4.18
C ALA A 134 8.28 -14.64 -5.61
N VAL A 135 7.08 -14.11 -5.83
CA VAL A 135 6.69 -13.48 -7.11
C VAL A 135 7.59 -12.30 -7.45
N GLN A 136 7.86 -11.42 -6.48
CA GLN A 136 8.76 -10.29 -6.71
C GLN A 136 10.16 -10.78 -7.12
N ASP A 137 10.76 -11.70 -6.36
CA ASP A 137 12.07 -12.26 -6.70
C ASP A 137 12.08 -12.92 -8.10
N TRP A 138 11.02 -13.66 -8.43
CA TRP A 138 10.90 -14.30 -9.74
C TRP A 138 10.84 -13.31 -10.90
N CYS A 139 10.01 -12.28 -10.74
CA CYS A 139 9.77 -11.26 -11.74
C CYS A 139 10.99 -10.36 -11.96
N TYR A 140 11.73 -10.00 -10.92
CA TYR A 140 12.83 -9.04 -11.02
C TYR A 140 14.21 -9.68 -11.19
N HIS A 141 14.43 -10.88 -10.64
CA HIS A 141 15.78 -11.47 -10.57
C HIS A 141 15.90 -12.83 -11.28
N LYS A 142 14.87 -13.68 -11.22
CA LYS A 142 14.92 -15.04 -11.79
C LYS A 142 14.29 -15.18 -13.18
N GLY A 143 14.14 -14.07 -13.89
CA GLY A 143 13.91 -14.05 -15.34
C GLY A 143 12.49 -14.35 -15.81
N ALA A 144 11.49 -14.31 -14.92
CA ALA A 144 10.08 -14.41 -15.34
C ALA A 144 9.73 -13.27 -16.31
N ALA A 145 10.19 -12.05 -16.01
CA ALA A 145 9.89 -10.85 -16.78
C ALA A 145 10.95 -10.53 -17.84
N LYS A 146 11.01 -11.39 -18.85
CA LYS A 146 11.88 -11.22 -20.03
C LYS A 146 11.05 -11.34 -21.31
N TRP A 147 11.74 -11.45 -22.44
CA TRP A 147 11.12 -11.81 -23.72
C TRP A 147 10.35 -13.13 -23.62
N PHE A 148 9.17 -13.18 -24.25
CA PHE A 148 8.38 -14.37 -24.48
C PHE A 148 8.20 -14.58 -25.97
N ALA A 149 8.49 -15.80 -26.44
CA ALA A 149 8.05 -16.24 -27.76
C ALA A 149 6.52 -16.39 -27.81
N ILE A 150 5.98 -16.59 -29.02
CA ILE A 150 4.57 -16.93 -29.21
C ILE A 150 4.29 -18.24 -28.47
N ASP A 151 3.19 -18.28 -27.70
CA ASP A 151 2.74 -19.43 -26.90
C ASP A 151 3.71 -19.91 -25.81
N GLN A 152 4.75 -19.13 -25.51
CA GLN A 152 5.66 -19.49 -24.44
C GLN A 152 4.98 -19.34 -23.07
N LYS A 153 5.05 -20.41 -22.26
CA LYS A 153 4.74 -20.42 -20.83
C LYS A 153 6.03 -20.59 -20.03
N LYS A 154 6.21 -19.77 -18.99
CA LYS A 154 7.24 -19.95 -17.97
C LYS A 154 6.57 -20.27 -16.66
N THR A 155 7.15 -21.21 -15.92
CA THR A 155 6.63 -21.65 -14.62
C THR A 155 7.73 -21.57 -13.58
N ALA A 156 7.35 -21.32 -12.33
CA ALA A 156 8.25 -21.43 -11.20
C ALA A 156 7.57 -22.10 -10.01
N CYS A 157 8.36 -22.82 -9.24
CA CYS A 157 7.95 -23.53 -8.05
C CYS A 157 8.85 -23.08 -6.90
N PHE A 158 8.27 -22.51 -5.85
CA PHE A 158 8.99 -22.01 -4.68
C PHE A 158 8.55 -22.77 -3.44
N ASN A 159 9.48 -23.21 -2.61
CA ASN A 159 9.11 -23.79 -1.31
C ASN A 159 8.59 -22.66 -0.41
N ALA A 160 7.47 -22.91 0.27
CA ALA A 160 6.96 -21.97 1.26
C ALA A 160 7.96 -21.92 2.44
N PRO A 161 8.42 -20.73 2.88
CA PRO A 161 9.33 -20.61 4.03
C PRO A 161 8.77 -21.24 5.30
N SER A 162 7.45 -21.25 5.45
CA SER A 162 6.74 -21.93 6.54
C SER A 162 6.82 -23.47 6.52
N GLY A 163 7.40 -24.07 5.47
CA GLY A 163 7.42 -25.52 5.23
C GLY A 163 6.07 -26.10 4.82
N ALA A 164 5.02 -25.27 4.72
CA ALA A 164 3.64 -25.71 4.50
C ALA A 164 3.30 -26.12 3.05
N GLY A 165 4.31 -26.37 2.21
CA GLY A 165 4.13 -26.78 0.82
C GLY A 165 4.96 -25.93 -0.15
N LYS A 166 4.42 -25.75 -1.37
CA LYS A 166 5.07 -25.04 -2.47
C LYS A 166 4.11 -24.05 -3.13
N PHE A 167 4.63 -22.92 -3.58
CA PHE A 167 3.93 -21.98 -4.45
C PHE A 167 4.26 -22.32 -5.90
N ASN A 168 3.25 -22.49 -6.73
CA ASN A 168 3.42 -22.68 -8.16
C ASN A 168 2.90 -21.43 -8.86
N PHE A 169 3.73 -20.83 -9.70
CA PHE A 169 3.36 -19.67 -10.50
C PHE A 169 3.62 -19.93 -11.97
N SER A 170 2.83 -19.31 -12.83
CA SER A 170 3.05 -19.34 -14.26
C SER A 170 2.72 -18.02 -14.94
N ILE A 171 3.42 -17.77 -16.05
CA ILE A 171 3.17 -16.65 -16.97
C ILE A 171 3.21 -17.21 -18.38
N ALA A 172 2.15 -16.98 -19.15
CA ALA A 172 2.04 -17.40 -20.53
C ALA A 172 1.70 -16.24 -21.46
N ASN A 173 2.26 -16.31 -22.67
CA ASN A 173 1.96 -15.45 -23.81
C ASN A 173 1.09 -16.19 -24.86
N PRO A 174 -0.20 -16.47 -24.59
CA PRO A 174 -1.02 -17.27 -25.49
C PRO A 174 -1.46 -16.49 -26.74
N ASN A 175 -1.41 -17.17 -27.88
CA ASN A 175 -2.00 -16.76 -29.17
C ASN A 175 -1.62 -15.32 -29.57
N SER A 176 -0.42 -14.91 -29.21
CA SER A 176 0.03 -13.52 -29.27
C SER A 176 1.45 -13.45 -29.80
N LYS A 177 1.75 -12.39 -30.56
CA LYS A 177 3.11 -12.13 -31.06
C LYS A 177 4.12 -12.15 -29.91
N ALA A 178 5.38 -12.45 -30.24
CA ALA A 178 6.44 -12.43 -29.26
C ALA A 178 6.55 -11.02 -28.63
N LYS A 179 6.58 -10.97 -27.29
CA LYS A 179 6.52 -9.71 -26.52
C LYS A 179 7.29 -9.85 -25.21
N SER A 180 7.68 -8.71 -24.65
CA SER A 180 8.30 -8.65 -23.32
C SER A 180 7.30 -8.19 -22.27
N ILE A 181 7.55 -8.60 -21.04
CA ILE A 181 6.87 -8.08 -19.85
C ILE A 181 7.93 -7.53 -18.88
N THR A 182 7.66 -6.41 -18.24
CA THR A 182 8.56 -5.82 -17.23
C THR A 182 8.41 -6.54 -15.89
N GLY A 183 9.47 -6.53 -15.05
CA GLY A 183 9.40 -7.10 -13.70
C GLY A 183 8.22 -6.55 -12.89
N LYS A 184 7.96 -5.24 -13.04
CA LYS A 184 6.81 -4.55 -12.45
C LYS A 184 5.48 -5.14 -12.92
N LYS A 185 5.28 -5.27 -14.24
CA LYS A 185 4.03 -5.79 -14.80
C LYS A 185 3.83 -7.27 -14.48
N CYS A 186 4.92 -8.06 -14.48
CA CYS A 186 4.92 -9.44 -14.02
C CYS A 186 4.42 -9.57 -12.57
N LYS A 187 5.00 -8.78 -11.65
CA LYS A 187 4.60 -8.79 -10.24
C LYS A 187 3.15 -8.36 -10.07
N GLN A 188 2.74 -7.28 -10.74
CA GLN A 188 1.38 -6.75 -10.71
C GLN A 188 0.34 -7.82 -11.10
N LEU A 189 0.61 -8.55 -12.18
CA LEU A 189 -0.33 -9.51 -12.75
C LEU A 189 -0.46 -10.78 -11.89
N LEU A 190 0.64 -11.31 -11.35
CA LEU A 190 0.59 -12.43 -10.41
C LEU A 190 -0.04 -12.04 -9.06
N ALA A 191 0.12 -10.78 -8.65
CA ALA A 191 -0.50 -10.27 -7.43
C ALA A 191 -2.04 -10.21 -7.52
N ILE A 192 -2.64 -10.19 -8.71
CA ILE A 192 -4.12 -10.22 -8.88
C ILE A 192 -4.69 -11.47 -8.21
N SER A 193 -4.19 -12.65 -8.58
CA SER A 193 -4.67 -13.93 -8.07
C SER A 193 -4.34 -14.10 -6.60
N LEU A 194 -3.13 -13.70 -6.19
CA LEU A 194 -2.71 -13.76 -4.79
C LEU A 194 -3.62 -12.91 -3.91
N ASN A 195 -3.92 -11.67 -4.31
CA ASN A 195 -4.72 -10.76 -3.50
C ASN A 195 -6.22 -11.03 -3.59
N GLY A 196 -6.72 -11.43 -4.76
CA GLY A 196 -8.14 -11.59 -5.05
C GLY A 196 -8.73 -12.98 -4.77
N CYS A 197 -7.91 -14.01 -4.58
CA CYS A 197 -8.38 -15.38 -4.33
C CYS A 197 -7.88 -15.92 -2.99
N GLU A 198 -8.67 -16.75 -2.31
CA GLU A 198 -8.29 -17.33 -1.01
C GLU A 198 -7.27 -18.47 -1.13
N GLN A 199 -7.32 -19.24 -2.23
CA GLN A 199 -6.52 -20.46 -2.43
C GLN A 199 -5.61 -20.38 -3.65
N ALA A 200 -6.18 -20.28 -4.84
CA ALA A 200 -5.47 -20.12 -6.10
C ALA A 200 -6.33 -19.30 -7.06
N GLY A 201 -5.72 -18.79 -8.12
CA GLY A 201 -6.49 -18.14 -9.17
C GLY A 201 -5.65 -17.86 -10.38
N GLN A 202 -6.32 -17.62 -11.50
CA GLN A 202 -5.69 -17.24 -12.74
C GLN A 202 -6.08 -15.82 -13.13
N GLY A 203 -5.09 -14.94 -13.24
CA GLY A 203 -5.23 -13.59 -13.76
C GLY A 203 -5.12 -13.54 -15.28
N LYS A 204 -5.98 -12.74 -15.91
CA LYS A 204 -5.86 -12.43 -17.35
C LYS A 204 -5.80 -10.93 -17.58
N GLU A 205 -4.77 -10.46 -18.29
CA GLU A 205 -4.69 -9.07 -18.74
C GLU A 205 -3.90 -8.96 -20.04
N GLN A 206 -4.42 -8.19 -21.02
CA GLN A 206 -3.69 -7.80 -22.23
C GLN A 206 -2.98 -8.99 -22.94
N ASN A 207 -3.70 -10.10 -23.09
CA ASN A 207 -3.24 -11.37 -23.67
C ASN A 207 -2.07 -12.03 -22.89
N TRP A 208 -1.98 -11.79 -21.59
CA TRP A 208 -1.18 -12.61 -20.69
C TRP A 208 -2.11 -13.48 -19.85
N VAL A 209 -1.67 -14.70 -19.60
CA VAL A 209 -2.30 -15.60 -18.63
C VAL A 209 -1.31 -15.81 -17.49
N MET A 210 -1.75 -15.58 -16.27
CA MET A 210 -0.95 -15.80 -15.07
C MET A 210 -1.69 -16.67 -14.08
N GLU A 211 -1.00 -17.60 -13.45
CA GLU A 211 -1.54 -18.59 -12.51
C GLU A 211 -0.64 -18.64 -11.28
#